data_AF-A0A2G5TRE6-F1
#
_entry.id   AF-A0A2G5TRE6-F1
#
_cell.length_a   1.000
_cell.length_b   1.000
_cell.length_c   1.000
_cell.angle_alpha   90.00
_cell.angle_beta   90.00
_cell.angle_gamma   90.00
#
_symmetry.space_group_name_H-M   'P 1'
#
loop_
_entity.id
_entity.type
_entity.pdbx_description
1 polymer ?
#
loop_
_entity_poly.entity_id
_entity_poly.type
_entity_poly.pdbx_seq_one_letter_code
_entity_poly.pdbx_strand_id
1 'polypeptide(L)'
;MPVVESTNHESHGMGHVPLETHLVYVNFYTYEDAKQVRMILNEYTAFDDILQKANELLPTCRWRIFSGTDKHVSSEFKNSRQVWDAIKQTSYYEIRYLEVRMIKIGGSARCDGCYREIFGSRYKCTECSDFDLCGVCELGPIHSFHKLIKI
;
A
#
# COMPACT_ATOMS: atom_id res chain seq x y z
N MET A 1 -48.36 25.84 -46.93
CA MET A 1 -46.90 25.94 -46.74
C MET A 1 -46.57 25.12 -45.51
N PRO A 2 -45.73 24.08 -45.64
CA PRO A 2 -45.54 23.08 -44.59
C PRO A 2 -44.65 23.59 -43.45
N VAL A 3 -44.96 23.09 -42.27
CA VAL A 3 -44.29 23.34 -40.99
C VAL A 3 -42.92 22.66 -41.01
N VAL A 4 -41.89 23.40 -40.60
CA VAL A 4 -40.50 22.92 -40.50
C VAL A 4 -40.39 21.83 -39.43
N GLU A 5 -39.96 20.64 -39.83
CA GLU A 5 -39.55 19.55 -38.94
C GLU A 5 -38.26 19.97 -38.19
N SER A 6 -38.37 20.09 -36.88
CA SER A 6 -37.20 20.17 -36.00
C SER A 6 -36.75 18.74 -35.69
N THR A 7 -35.60 18.35 -36.23
CA THR A 7 -34.96 17.08 -35.94
C THR A 7 -34.55 17.04 -34.47
N ASN A 8 -35.21 16.19 -33.68
CA ASN A 8 -34.78 15.85 -32.33
C ASN A 8 -33.44 15.12 -32.43
N HIS A 9 -32.37 15.77 -32.01
CA HIS A 9 -31.08 15.12 -31.76
C HIS A 9 -31.23 14.23 -30.52
N GLU A 10 -31.33 12.92 -30.75
CA GLU A 10 -31.25 11.90 -29.71
C GLU A 10 -29.88 11.97 -29.04
N SER A 11 -29.85 12.52 -27.82
CA SER A 11 -28.71 12.48 -26.93
C SER A 11 -28.57 11.05 -26.42
N HIS A 12 -27.54 10.35 -26.90
CA HIS A 12 -27.13 9.05 -26.41
C HIS A 12 -26.85 9.17 -24.90
N GLY A 13 -27.71 8.54 -24.10
CA GLY A 13 -27.51 8.41 -22.67
C GLY A 13 -26.18 7.69 -22.40
N MET A 14 -25.29 8.32 -21.65
CA MET A 14 -24.12 7.66 -21.11
C MET A 14 -24.61 6.59 -20.14
N GLY A 15 -24.46 5.32 -20.53
CA GLY A 15 -24.75 4.19 -19.67
C GLY A 15 -23.95 4.31 -18.38
N HIS A 16 -24.64 4.32 -17.25
CA HIS A 16 -24.02 4.13 -15.95
C HIS A 16 -23.34 2.76 -15.96
N VAL A 17 -22.00 2.73 -15.99
CA VAL A 17 -21.24 1.51 -15.70
C VAL A 17 -21.56 1.13 -14.25
N PRO A 18 -22.04 -0.08 -13.96
CA PRO A 18 -22.32 -0.49 -12.59
C PRO A 18 -21.04 -0.41 -11.75
N LEU A 19 -21.11 0.25 -10.60
CA LEU A 19 -20.03 0.23 -9.62
C LEU A 19 -19.94 -1.19 -9.04
N GLU A 20 -19.06 -2.03 -9.59
CA GLU A 20 -18.90 -3.40 -9.09
C GLU A 20 -18.21 -3.36 -7.72
N THR A 21 -18.84 -4.00 -6.73
CA THR A 21 -18.29 -4.13 -5.38
C THR A 21 -18.37 -5.58 -4.93
N HIS A 22 -17.31 -6.04 -4.25
CA HIS A 22 -17.21 -7.41 -3.78
C HIS A 22 -16.80 -7.46 -2.32
N LEU A 23 -17.43 -8.36 -1.58
CA LEU A 23 -16.92 -8.77 -0.28
C LEU A 23 -15.73 -9.72 -0.48
N VAL A 24 -14.55 -9.30 -0.03
CA VAL A 24 -13.29 -10.02 -0.26
C VAL A 24 -12.58 -10.29 1.08
N TYR A 25 -12.04 -11.50 1.21
CA TYR A 25 -11.14 -11.87 2.30
C TYR A 25 -9.70 -11.58 1.87
N VAL A 26 -9.13 -10.50 2.40
CA VAL A 26 -7.78 -10.05 2.05
C VAL A 26 -6.80 -10.57 3.09
N ASN A 27 -5.82 -11.37 2.65
CA ASN A 27 -4.71 -11.83 3.47
C ASN A 27 -3.52 -10.90 3.26
N PHE A 28 -3.16 -10.16 4.31
CA PHE A 28 -1.99 -9.29 4.34
C PHE A 28 -0.81 -10.07 4.92
N TYR A 29 0.18 -10.37 4.08
CA TYR A 29 1.39 -11.06 4.49
C TYR A 29 2.51 -10.06 4.77
N THR A 30 3.22 -10.24 5.88
CA THR A 30 4.50 -9.60 6.16
C THR A 30 5.61 -10.65 6.09
N TYR A 31 6.82 -10.37 6.59
CA TYR A 31 7.85 -11.41 6.74
C TYR A 31 7.73 -12.20 8.04
N GLU A 32 7.00 -11.68 9.03
CA GLU A 32 6.88 -12.25 10.37
C GLU A 32 5.53 -12.91 10.59
N ASP A 33 4.48 -12.35 9.97
CA ASP A 33 3.10 -12.71 10.27
C ASP A 33 2.17 -12.52 9.06
N ALA A 34 0.97 -13.09 9.13
CA ALA A 34 -0.09 -12.94 8.14
C ALA A 34 -1.42 -12.59 8.83
N LYS A 35 -2.08 -11.53 8.35
CA LYS A 35 -3.36 -11.07 8.92
C LYS A 35 -4.46 -11.08 7.87
N GLN A 36 -5.55 -11.79 8.16
CA GLN A 36 -6.73 -11.80 7.32
C GLN A 36 -7.71 -10.70 7.75
N VAL A 37 -8.22 -9.96 6.78
CA VAL A 37 -9.26 -8.94 6.97
C VAL A 37 -10.35 -9.16 5.95
N ARG A 38 -11.60 -9.11 6.41
CA ARG A 38 -12.79 -9.10 5.54
C ARG A 38 -13.16 -7.66 5.24
N MET A 39 -13.21 -7.28 3.96
CA MET A 39 -13.58 -5.92 3.54
C MET A 39 -14.36 -5.93 2.22
N ILE A 40 -15.12 -4.85 1.97
CA ILE A 40 -15.77 -4.63 0.69
C ILE A 40 -14.81 -3.82 -0.17
N LEU A 41 -14.48 -4.32 -1.35
CA LEU A 41 -13.64 -3.63 -2.33
C LEU A 41 -14.50 -3.14 -3.49
N ASN A 42 -14.17 -1.97 -4.01
CA ASN A 42 -14.73 -1.39 -5.23
C ASN A 42 -13.67 -1.39 -6.34
N GLU A 43 -14.06 -1.68 -7.58
CA GLU A 43 -13.14 -1.75 -8.72
C GLU A 43 -12.23 -0.51 -8.88
N TYR A 44 -12.73 0.67 -8.54
CA TYR A 44 -12.02 1.94 -8.72
C TYR A 44 -11.19 2.36 -7.51
N THR A 45 -11.55 1.95 -6.29
CA THR A 45 -10.87 2.36 -5.04
C THR A 45 -10.12 1.23 -4.34
N ALA A 46 -10.18 0.01 -4.85
CA ALA A 46 -9.61 -1.16 -4.17
C ALA A 46 -8.14 -1.00 -3.76
N PHE A 47 -7.33 -0.26 -4.54
CA PHE A 47 -5.95 0.01 -4.19
C PHE A 47 -5.81 0.91 -2.96
N ASP A 48 -6.52 2.03 -2.94
CA ASP A 48 -6.53 2.97 -1.83
C ASP A 48 -7.10 2.32 -0.56
N ASP A 49 -8.16 1.53 -0.70
CA ASP A 49 -8.78 0.81 0.41
C ASP A 49 -7.80 -0.19 1.06
N ILE A 50 -7.06 -0.95 0.24
CA ILE A 50 -6.04 -1.90 0.71
C ILE A 50 -4.87 -1.17 1.38
N LEU A 51 -4.39 -0.06 0.78
CA LEU A 51 -3.32 0.74 1.37
C LEU A 51 -3.73 1.36 2.71
N GLN A 52 -4.93 1.91 2.77
CA GLN A 52 -5.49 2.43 4.01
C GLN A 52 -5.55 1.33 5.06
N LYS A 53 -6.09 0.16 4.72
CA LYS A 53 -6.15 -0.97 5.66
C LYS A 53 -4.76 -1.40 6.12
N ALA A 54 -3.79 -1.49 5.22
CA ALA A 54 -2.40 -1.82 5.56
C ALA A 54 -1.81 -0.82 6.58
N ASN A 55 -2.06 0.48 6.40
CA ASN A 55 -1.61 1.52 7.33
C ASN A 55 -2.35 1.46 8.68
N GLU A 56 -3.62 1.08 8.71
CA GLU A 56 -4.37 0.87 9.96
C GLU A 56 -3.85 -0.35 10.73
N LEU A 57 -3.52 -1.44 10.03
CA LEU A 57 -3.01 -2.66 10.65
C LEU A 57 -1.61 -2.48 11.24
N LEU A 58 -0.75 -1.71 10.56
CA LEU A 58 0.64 -1.49 10.94
C LEU A 58 1.05 -0.01 10.70
N PRO A 59 0.64 0.91 11.60
CA PRO A 59 0.77 2.36 11.37
C PRO A 59 2.20 2.90 11.46
N THR A 60 3.13 2.13 12.00
CA THR A 60 4.52 2.55 12.24
C THR A 60 5.40 2.51 10.98
N CYS A 61 4.86 2.09 9.84
CA CYS A 61 5.63 1.79 8.65
C CYS A 61 4.93 2.28 7.38
N ARG A 62 5.73 2.59 6.35
CA ARG A 62 5.24 2.81 5.00
C ARG A 62 5.35 1.51 4.20
N TRP A 63 4.31 1.18 3.44
CA TRP A 63 4.21 -0.11 2.78
C TRP A 63 4.15 0.03 1.26
N ARG A 64 4.79 -0.89 0.56
CA ARG A 64 4.45 -1.23 -0.84
C ARG A 64 3.70 -2.55 -0.80
N ILE A 65 2.65 -2.64 -1.61
CA ILE A 65 1.79 -3.81 -1.67
C ILE A 65 1.97 -4.53 -3.00
N PHE A 66 2.07 -5.84 -2.93
CA PHE A 66 2.33 -6.72 -4.06
C PHE A 66 1.29 -7.83 -4.10
N SER A 67 0.99 -8.36 -5.27
CA SER A 67 0.25 -9.61 -5.41
C SER A 67 1.14 -10.78 -4.96
N GLY A 68 0.60 -11.61 -4.08
CA GLY A 68 1.26 -12.85 -3.67
C GLY A 68 1.28 -13.09 -2.16
N THR A 69 2.08 -14.07 -1.78
CA THR A 69 2.13 -14.67 -0.43
C THR A 69 3.48 -14.39 0.26
N ASP A 70 3.70 -15.02 1.41
CA ASP A 70 4.98 -15.01 2.12
C ASP A 70 6.15 -15.63 1.30
N LYS A 71 5.84 -16.58 0.42
CA LYS A 71 6.85 -17.35 -0.36
C LYS A 71 7.00 -16.93 -1.81
N HIS A 72 5.98 -16.27 -2.37
CA HIS A 72 5.97 -15.90 -3.78
C HIS A 72 5.41 -14.48 -3.95
N VAL A 73 6.24 -13.59 -4.47
CA VAL A 73 5.85 -12.22 -4.85
C VAL A 73 5.81 -12.16 -6.36
N SER A 74 4.66 -11.77 -6.92
CA SER A 74 4.50 -11.68 -8.38
C SER A 74 4.74 -10.26 -8.87
N SER A 75 3.90 -9.29 -8.49
CA SER A 75 3.96 -7.94 -9.05
C SER A 75 3.47 -6.89 -8.07
N GLU A 76 4.07 -5.72 -8.10
CA GLU A 76 3.62 -4.57 -7.32
C GLU A 76 2.27 -4.08 -7.84
N PHE A 77 1.32 -3.83 -6.92
CA PHE A 77 0.10 -3.12 -7.24
C PHE A 77 0.40 -1.62 -7.36
N LYS A 78 -0.07 -1.00 -8.45
CA LYS A 78 0.08 0.44 -8.72
C LYS A 78 -1.26 1.15 -8.89
N ASN A 79 -2.35 0.41 -9.04
CA ASN A 79 -3.69 0.94 -9.22
C ASN A 79 -4.77 -0.10 -8.85
N SER A 80 -6.01 0.36 -8.70
CA SER A 80 -7.16 -0.46 -8.29
C SER A 80 -7.52 -1.55 -9.28
N ARG A 81 -7.29 -1.33 -10.58
CA ARG A 81 -7.55 -2.36 -11.61
C ARG A 81 -6.67 -3.59 -11.42
N GLN A 82 -5.37 -3.41 -11.16
CA GLN A 82 -4.48 -4.54 -10.89
C GLN A 82 -4.89 -5.30 -9.63
N VAL A 83 -5.39 -4.60 -8.62
CA VAL A 83 -5.93 -5.22 -7.41
C VAL A 83 -7.17 -6.04 -7.75
N TRP A 84 -8.10 -5.46 -8.52
CA TRP A 84 -9.34 -6.10 -8.94
C TRP A 84 -9.09 -7.38 -9.73
N ASP A 85 -8.21 -7.32 -10.73
CA ASP A 85 -7.81 -8.45 -11.57
C ASP A 85 -7.11 -9.56 -10.77
N ALA A 86 -6.57 -9.25 -9.59
CA ALA A 86 -5.90 -10.22 -8.71
C ALA A 86 -6.84 -10.91 -7.71
N ILE A 87 -8.12 -10.50 -7.63
CA ILE A 87 -9.10 -11.15 -6.76
C ILE A 87 -9.40 -12.54 -7.31
N LYS A 88 -9.22 -13.57 -6.47
CA LYS A 88 -9.48 -14.97 -6.81
C LYS A 88 -10.82 -15.40 -6.24
N GLN A 89 -11.54 -16.25 -6.95
CA GLN A 89 -12.79 -16.85 -6.48
C GLN A 89 -12.63 -18.36 -6.31
N THR A 90 -13.08 -18.90 -5.18
CA THR A 90 -13.11 -20.35 -4.94
C THR A 90 -14.31 -20.99 -5.64
N SER A 91 -14.14 -22.19 -6.16
CA SER A 91 -15.18 -22.93 -6.92
C SER A 91 -16.31 -23.49 -6.06
N TYR A 92 -16.11 -23.65 -4.74
CA TYR A 92 -17.05 -24.38 -3.88
C TYR A 92 -18.02 -23.49 -3.10
N TYR A 93 -17.62 -22.27 -2.74
CA TYR A 93 -18.43 -21.36 -1.91
C TYR A 93 -18.56 -19.95 -2.48
N GLU A 94 -18.10 -19.72 -3.70
CA GLU A 94 -18.03 -18.39 -4.33
C GLU A 94 -17.30 -17.33 -3.47
N ILE A 95 -16.45 -17.79 -2.55
CA ILE A 95 -15.67 -16.91 -1.67
C ILE A 95 -14.59 -16.26 -2.51
N ARG A 96 -14.56 -14.92 -2.47
CA ARG A 96 -13.52 -14.10 -3.08
C ARG A 96 -12.43 -13.81 -2.06
N TYR A 97 -11.18 -13.98 -2.46
CA TYR A 97 -10.01 -13.71 -1.63
C TYR A 97 -8.90 -13.05 -2.42
N LEU A 98 -8.06 -12.32 -1.71
CA LEU A 98 -6.90 -11.63 -2.27
C LEU A 98 -5.69 -11.84 -1.37
N GLU A 99 -4.53 -12.10 -1.98
CA GLU A 99 -3.27 -12.28 -1.29
C GLU A 99 -2.37 -11.09 -1.55
N VAL A 100 -2.11 -10.31 -0.50
CA VAL A 100 -1.35 -9.07 -0.56
C VAL A 100 -0.09 -9.23 0.26
N ARG A 101 1.07 -9.21 -0.41
CA ARG A 101 2.35 -9.13 0.28
C ARG A 101 2.71 -7.68 0.54
N MET A 102 2.91 -7.35 1.81
CA MET A 102 3.38 -6.05 2.26
C MET A 102 4.90 -6.07 2.41
N ILE A 103 5.58 -5.17 1.69
CA ILE A 103 7.00 -4.93 1.84
C ILE A 103 7.19 -3.56 2.48
N LYS A 104 7.84 -3.54 3.64
CA LYS A 104 8.19 -2.30 4.33
C LYS A 104 9.12 -1.49 3.43
N ILE A 105 8.69 -0.29 3.04
CA ILE A 105 9.65 0.69 2.54
C ILE A 105 10.43 1.14 3.77
N GLY A 106 11.75 0.93 3.76
CA GLY A 106 12.62 1.59 4.72
C GLY A 106 12.32 3.08 4.63
N GLY A 107 11.59 3.61 5.61
CA GLY A 107 11.33 5.03 5.69
C GLY A 107 12.67 5.73 5.61
N SER A 108 12.73 6.77 4.79
CA SER A 108 13.81 7.72 4.82
C SER A 108 13.93 8.19 6.27
N ALA A 109 14.92 7.65 6.97
CA ALA A 109 15.01 7.82 8.40
C ALA A 109 15.32 9.29 8.66
N ARG A 110 14.65 9.90 9.63
CA ARG A 110 14.99 11.26 10.01
C ARG A 110 16.18 11.18 10.95
N CYS A 111 17.21 11.96 10.68
CA CYS A 111 18.36 12.06 11.56
C CYS A 111 17.94 12.81 12.84
N ASP A 112 18.05 12.18 14.01
CA ASP A 112 17.76 12.82 15.31
C ASP A 112 18.75 13.94 15.65
N GLY A 113 19.94 13.92 15.05
CA GLY A 113 20.97 14.95 15.25
C GLY A 113 20.71 16.25 14.49
N CYS A 114 20.16 16.19 13.27
CA CYS A 114 19.92 17.38 12.44
C CYS A 114 18.48 17.55 11.95
N TYR A 115 17.57 16.67 12.35
CA TYR A 115 16.16 16.64 11.97
C TYR A 115 15.91 16.70 10.46
N ARG A 116 16.86 16.23 9.65
CA ARG A 116 16.73 16.10 8.19
C ARG A 116 16.59 14.65 7.79
N GLU A 117 16.03 14.42 6.62
CA GLU A 117 15.95 13.10 6.02
C GLU A 117 17.37 12.54 5.74
N ILE A 118 17.60 11.29 6.12
CA ILE A 118 18.88 10.60 5.92
C ILE A 118 18.94 10.10 4.48
N PHE A 119 19.83 10.72 3.70
CA PHE A 119 20.21 10.24 2.38
C PHE A 119 21.55 9.50 2.48
N GLY A 120 21.61 8.28 1.95
CA GLY A 120 22.81 7.45 1.98
C GLY A 120 22.95 6.60 3.24
N SER A 121 24.08 6.70 3.94
CA SER A 121 24.38 5.84 5.10
C SER A 121 23.54 6.24 6.31
N ARG A 122 22.77 5.28 6.83
CA ARG A 122 21.97 5.41 8.06
C ARG A 122 22.66 4.69 9.21
N TYR A 123 22.69 5.34 10.37
CA TYR A 123 23.32 4.82 11.57
C TYR A 123 22.28 4.71 12.67
N LYS A 124 21.92 3.50 13.08
CA LYS A 124 20.94 3.25 14.14
C LYS A 124 21.65 2.96 15.45
N CYS A 125 21.19 3.55 16.55
CA CYS A 125 21.67 3.20 17.87
C CYS A 125 21.20 1.79 18.27
N THR A 126 22.08 1.00 18.87
CA THR A 126 21.75 -0.36 19.35
C THR A 126 21.14 -0.38 20.74
N GLU A 127 21.21 0.73 21.47
CA GLU A 127 20.76 0.83 22.87
C GLU A 127 19.49 1.69 22.99
N CYS A 128 19.34 2.72 22.16
CA CYS A 128 18.18 3.59 22.16
C CYS A 128 17.10 3.13 21.18
N SER A 129 15.84 3.17 21.61
CA SER A 129 14.69 2.96 20.74
C SER A 129 14.61 4.09 19.71
N ASP A 130 14.65 3.75 18.43
CA ASP A 130 14.43 4.67 17.30
C ASP A 130 15.34 5.91 17.22
N PHE A 131 16.60 5.79 17.66
CA PHE A 131 17.60 6.82 17.43
C PHE A 131 18.42 6.53 16.16
N ASP A 132 18.34 7.42 15.17
CA ASP A 132 18.95 7.31 13.85
C ASP A 132 19.77 8.57 13.50
N LEU A 133 20.97 8.39 12.96
CA LEU A 133 21.85 9.46 12.50
C LEU A 133 22.17 9.32 11.01
N CYS A 134 22.33 10.46 10.33
CA CYS A 134 22.95 10.51 9.00
C CYS A 134 24.48 10.41 9.12
N GLY A 135 25.15 10.06 8.03
CA GLY A 135 26.62 10.02 8.01
C GLY A 135 27.33 11.33 8.34
N VAL A 136 26.66 12.48 8.27
CA VAL A 136 27.25 13.75 8.74
C VAL A 136 27.16 13.89 10.26
N CYS A 137 26.03 13.50 10.86
CA CYS A 137 25.82 13.62 12.30
C CYS A 137 26.53 12.53 13.09
N GLU A 138 26.75 11.35 12.48
CA GLU A 138 27.53 10.28 13.10
C GLU A 138 29.01 10.66 13.31
N LEU A 139 29.59 11.49 12.43
CA LEU A 139 30.95 12.01 12.61
C LEU A 139 31.08 13.05 13.73
N GLY A 140 29.96 13.54 14.27
CA GLY A 140 29.93 14.51 15.36
C GLY A 140 29.94 13.86 16.74
N PRO A 141 30.06 14.66 17.82
CA PRO A 141 29.93 14.17 19.20
C PRO A 141 28.47 13.84 19.59
N ILE A 142 27.58 13.69 18.61
CA ILE A 142 26.16 13.46 18.82
C ILE A 142 25.98 11.97 19.15
N HIS A 143 25.49 11.69 20.36
CA HIS A 143 25.14 10.33 20.76
C HIS A 143 26.32 9.33 20.77
N SER A 144 27.56 9.83 20.97
CA SER A 144 28.80 9.04 20.87
C SER A 144 29.02 8.03 22.01
N PHE A 145 28.19 8.05 23.05
CA PHE A 145 28.29 7.11 24.18
C PHE A 145 27.63 5.77 23.91
N HIS A 146 26.82 5.67 22.86
CA HIS A 146 26.17 4.43 22.48
C HIS A 146 26.73 3.89 21.16
N LYS A 147 26.68 2.57 21.02
CA LYS A 147 27.13 1.92 19.80
C LYS A 147 26.11 2.12 18.67
N LEU A 148 26.55 2.80 17.62
CA LEU A 148 25.81 2.99 16.37
C LEU A 148 26.21 1.88 15.37
N ILE A 149 25.22 1.34 14.66
CA ILE A 149 25.45 0.40 13.55
C ILE A 149 24.99 1.03 12.24
N LYS A 150 25.80 0.85 11.20
CA LYS A 150 25.44 1.26 9.85
C LYS A 150 24.49 0.21 9.25
N ILE A 151 23.35 0.66 8.73
CA ILE A 151 22.30 -0.17 8.11
C ILE A 151 21.93 0.31 6.72
#